data_AF-K7WAN6-F1
#
_entry.id   AF-K7WAN6-F1
#
_cell.length_a   1.000
_cell.length_b   1.000
_cell.length_c   1.000
_cell.angle_alpha   90.00
_cell.angle_beta   90.00
_cell.angle_gamma   90.00
#
_symmetry.space_group_name_H-M   'P 1'
#
loop_
_entity.id
_entity.type
_entity.pdbx_description
1 polymer ?
#
loop_
_entity_poly.entity_id
_entity_poly.type
_entity_poly.pdbx_seq_one_letter_code
_entity_poly.pdbx_strand_id
1 'polypeptide(L)'
;VMPKAGALNSNDAFVLKTPSAAYLWVGAGASEAEKTGALELLRVLRAQPVQVAEGSEPDSFWEALGGKAAYRTSPRLKDKKMDAHPPRLFACSNKIGRFV
;
A
#
# COMPACT_ATOMS: atom_id res chain seq x y z
N VAL A 1 8.63 1.10 3.22
CA VAL A 1 8.25 -0.32 3.47
C VAL A 1 9.46 -1.20 3.21
N MET A 2 9.61 -2.32 3.94
CA MET A 2 10.66 -3.29 3.58
C MET A 2 10.28 -3.98 2.25
N PRO A 3 11.24 -4.25 1.33
CA PRO A 3 10.96 -4.88 0.05
C PRO A 3 10.70 -6.38 0.23
N LYS A 4 9.49 -6.73 0.69
CA LYS A 4 9.03 -8.10 0.90
C LYS A 4 7.62 -8.25 0.32
N ALA A 5 7.31 -9.39 -0.28
CA ALA A 5 6.01 -9.64 -0.89
C ALA A 5 4.83 -9.44 0.09
N GLY A 6 4.98 -9.87 1.34
CA GLY A 6 3.95 -9.69 2.38
C GLY A 6 3.65 -8.23 2.77
N ALA A 7 4.42 -7.26 2.29
CA ALA A 7 4.15 -5.83 2.48
C ALA A 7 3.23 -5.23 1.40
N LEU A 8 2.90 -5.98 0.35
CA LEU A 8 1.96 -5.52 -0.68
C LEU A 8 0.53 -5.41 -0.13
N ASN A 9 -0.26 -4.56 -0.78
CA ASN A 9 -1.65 -4.35 -0.45
C ASN A 9 -2.47 -4.07 -1.72
N SER A 10 -3.46 -4.91 -2.02
CA SER A 10 -4.29 -4.78 -3.24
C SER A 10 -5.04 -3.44 -3.34
N ASN A 11 -5.17 -2.70 -2.23
CA ASN A 11 -5.87 -1.41 -2.23
C ASN A 11 -5.03 -0.24 -2.73
N ASP A 12 -3.72 -0.42 -2.92
CA ASP A 12 -2.77 0.67 -3.17
C ASP A 12 -1.87 0.33 -4.39
N ALA A 13 -1.20 1.34 -4.97
CA ALA A 13 -0.16 1.14 -5.98
C ALA A 13 1.24 1.19 -5.35
N PHE A 14 2.18 0.38 -5.87
CA PHE A 14 3.54 0.25 -5.33
C PHE A 14 4.60 0.46 -6.42
N VAL A 15 5.70 1.13 -6.03
CA VAL A 15 6.91 1.22 -6.86
C VAL A 15 7.98 0.31 -6.27
N LEU A 16 8.47 -0.65 -7.06
CA LEU A 16 9.62 -1.48 -6.72
C LEU A 16 10.79 -1.12 -7.63
N LYS A 17 11.81 -0.45 -7.08
CA LYS A 17 13.06 -0.16 -7.79
C LYS A 17 14.11 -1.22 -7.45
N THR A 18 14.62 -1.90 -8.47
CA THR A 18 15.76 -2.81 -8.38
C THR A 18 16.94 -2.23 -9.17
N PRO A 19 18.17 -2.78 -9.08
CA PRO A 19 19.26 -2.37 -9.96
C PRO A 19 18.92 -2.54 -11.45
N SER A 20 18.20 -3.61 -11.80
CA SER A 20 17.91 -4.00 -13.20
C SER A 20 16.64 -3.38 -13.78
N ALA A 21 15.65 -3.02 -12.95
CA ALA A 21 14.34 -2.57 -13.41
C ALA A 21 13.64 -1.65 -12.40
N ALA A 22 12.53 -1.03 -12.83
CA ALA A 22 11.60 -0.33 -11.97
C ALA A 22 10.19 -0.80 -12.29
N TYR A 23 9.50 -1.41 -11.34
CA TYR A 23 8.14 -1.90 -11.52
C TYR A 23 7.15 -0.92 -10.89
N LEU A 24 6.07 -0.64 -11.61
CA LEU A 24 4.86 -0.05 -11.08
C LEU A 24 3.83 -1.16 -10.91
N TRP A 25 3.71 -1.68 -9.70
CA TRP A 25 2.69 -2.67 -9.37
C TRP A 25 1.39 -1.97 -9.01
N VAL A 26 0.30 -2.32 -9.69
CA VAL A 26 -1.02 -1.71 -9.50
C VAL A 26 -1.95 -2.76 -8.90
N GLY A 27 -2.29 -2.58 -7.62
CA GLY A 27 -3.27 -3.41 -6.92
C GLY A 27 -4.65 -3.31 -7.56
N ALA A 28 -5.45 -4.38 -7.49
CA ALA A 28 -6.77 -4.45 -8.09
C ALA A 28 -7.77 -3.42 -7.52
N GLY A 29 -7.56 -2.97 -6.28
CA GLY A 29 -8.33 -1.93 -5.61
C GLY A 29 -7.65 -0.55 -5.59
N ALA A 30 -6.50 -0.40 -6.27
CA ALA A 30 -5.79 0.86 -6.37
C ALA A 30 -6.58 1.85 -7.24
N SER A 31 -6.51 3.12 -6.86
CA SER A 31 -7.12 4.23 -7.59
C SER A 31 -6.18 4.83 -8.64
N GLU A 32 -6.76 5.52 -9.63
CA GLU A 32 -5.97 6.28 -10.61
C GLU A 32 -5.12 7.38 -9.95
N ALA A 33 -5.56 7.93 -8.81
CA ALA A 33 -4.76 8.88 -8.03
C ALA A 33 -3.48 8.24 -7.48
N GLU A 34 -3.56 7.02 -6.95
CA GLU A 34 -2.39 6.29 -6.44
C GLU A 34 -1.43 5.91 -7.57
N LYS A 35 -1.97 5.45 -8.70
CA LYS A 35 -1.19 5.17 -9.90
C LYS A 35 -0.46 6.42 -10.40
N THR A 36 -1.15 7.56 -10.44
CA THR A 36 -0.57 8.85 -10.85
C THR A 36 0.54 9.28 -9.89
N GLY A 37 0.32 9.18 -8.59
CA GLY A 37 1.36 9.48 -7.59
C GLY A 37 2.57 8.56 -7.71
N ALA A 38 2.36 7.28 -8.02
CA ALA A 38 3.44 6.31 -8.23
C ALA A 38 4.24 6.61 -9.51
N LEU A 39 3.59 7.02 -10.61
CA LEU A 39 4.26 7.48 -11.83
C LEU A 39 5.10 8.74 -11.58
N GLU A 40 4.59 9.67 -10.78
CA GLU A 40 5.35 10.87 -10.41
C GLU A 40 6.57 10.53 -9.56
N LEU A 41 6.46 9.56 -8.64
CA LEU A 41 7.61 9.05 -7.89
C LEU A 41 8.66 8.43 -8.84
N LEU A 42 8.24 7.65 -9.83
CA LEU A 42 9.14 7.07 -10.83
C LEU A 42 9.88 8.16 -11.64
N ARG A 43 9.20 9.27 -11.95
CA ARG A 43 9.81 10.44 -12.58
C ARG A 43 10.90 11.05 -11.72
N VAL A 44 10.65 11.24 -10.41
CA VAL A 44 11.65 11.73 -9.45
C VAL A 44 12.85 10.78 -9.34
N LEU A 45 12.59 9.47 -9.35
CA LEU A 45 13.62 8.42 -9.33
C LEU A 45 14.35 8.26 -10.66
N ARG A 46 13.95 8.99 -11.71
CA ARG A 46 14.49 8.92 -13.07
C ARG A 46 14.49 7.50 -13.63
N ALA A 47 13.41 6.77 -13.39
CA ALA A 47 13.27 5.38 -13.78
C ALA A 47 12.08 5.21 -14.73
N GLN A 48 12.30 4.51 -15.85
CA GLN A 48 11.23 4.12 -16.76
C GLN A 48 10.47 2.92 -16.15
N PRO A 49 9.15 3.01 -15.94
CA PRO A 49 8.41 1.93 -15.31
C PRO A 49 8.06 0.79 -16.27
N VAL A 50 8.13 -0.43 -15.74
CA VAL A 50 7.41 -1.59 -16.23
C VAL A 50 6.11 -1.67 -15.42
N GLN A 51 4.98 -1.41 -16.07
CA GLN A 51 3.68 -1.50 -15.40
C GLN A 51 3.29 -2.98 -15.23
N VAL A 52 2.87 -3.33 -14.03
CA VAL A 52 2.48 -4.69 -13.63
C VAL A 52 1.12 -4.60 -12.93
N ALA A 53 0.13 -5.31 -13.45
CA ALA A 53 -1.16 -5.45 -12.77
C ALA A 53 -1.10 -6.60 -11.76
N GLU A 54 -1.81 -6.44 -10.63
CA GLU A 54 -1.98 -7.52 -9.66
C GLU A 54 -2.48 -8.81 -10.33
N GLY A 55 -1.84 -9.94 -10.00
CA GLY A 55 -2.12 -11.25 -10.57
C GLY A 55 -1.40 -11.55 -11.89
N SER A 56 -0.74 -10.56 -12.49
CA SER A 56 0.08 -10.71 -13.72
C SER A 56 1.55 -10.40 -13.47
N GLU A 57 2.04 -10.61 -12.25
CA GLU A 57 3.41 -10.28 -11.88
C GLU A 57 4.41 -11.28 -12.49
N PRO A 58 5.48 -10.81 -13.14
CA PRO A 58 6.53 -11.69 -13.65
C PRO A 58 7.36 -12.27 -12.49
N ASP A 59 8.01 -13.41 -12.71
CA ASP A 59 8.84 -14.06 -11.68
C ASP A 59 9.94 -13.14 -11.13
N SER A 60 10.57 -12.34 -12.00
CA SER A 60 11.58 -11.34 -11.61
C SER A 60 11.10 -10.32 -10.57
N PHE A 61 9.80 -9.99 -10.57
CA PHE A 61 9.21 -9.12 -9.56
C PHE A 61 9.17 -9.80 -8.20
N TRP A 62 8.77 -11.08 -8.16
CA TRP A 62 8.73 -11.86 -6.92
C TRP A 62 10.12 -12.17 -6.38
N GLU A 63 11.06 -12.54 -7.25
CA GLU A 63 12.47 -12.76 -6.86
C GLU A 63 13.06 -11.51 -6.19
N ALA A 64 12.81 -10.32 -6.75
CA ALA A 64 13.27 -9.06 -6.19
C ALA A 64 12.68 -8.75 -4.80
N LEU A 65 11.56 -9.36 -4.43
CA LEU A 65 10.92 -9.25 -3.12
C LEU A 65 11.27 -10.40 -2.16
N GLY A 66 12.22 -11.28 -2.55
CA GLY A 66 12.61 -12.45 -1.77
C GLY A 66 11.62 -13.62 -1.87
N GLY A 67 10.89 -13.70 -2.98
CA GLY A 67 9.90 -14.74 -3.27
C GLY A 67 8.45 -14.27 -3.08
N LYS A 68 7.52 -15.01 -3.70
CA LYS A 68 6.08 -14.76 -3.57
C LYS A 68 5.60 -15.20 -2.18
N ALA A 69 4.78 -14.38 -1.55
CA ALA A 69 4.17 -14.67 -0.26
C ALA A 69 2.75 -14.12 -0.20
N ALA A 70 1.96 -14.57 0.78
CA ALA A 70 0.65 -13.98 1.04
C ALA A 70 0.80 -12.51 1.47
N TYR A 71 -0.10 -11.66 1.00
CA TYR A 71 -0.15 -10.23 1.30
C TYR A 71 -1.59 -9.76 1.48
N ARG A 72 -1.79 -8.51 1.88
CA ARG A 72 -3.13 -8.00 2.24
C ARG A 72 -3.95 -7.73 0.99
N THR A 73 -5.10 -8.38 0.87
CA THR A 73 -6.05 -8.16 -0.24
C THR A 73 -7.43 -7.65 0.21
N SER A 74 -7.69 -7.64 1.52
CA SER A 74 -8.98 -7.21 2.07
C SER A 74 -9.29 -5.74 1.70
N PRO A 75 -10.48 -5.42 1.18
CA PRO A 75 -10.84 -4.05 0.82
C PRO A 75 -10.92 -3.14 2.06
N ARG A 76 -10.51 -1.88 1.91
CA ARG A 76 -10.65 -0.87 2.98
C ARG A 76 -12.11 -0.44 3.14
N LEU A 77 -12.50 -0.12 4.37
CA LEU A 77 -13.80 0.46 4.72
C LEU A 77 -13.89 1.95 4.31
N LYS A 78 -13.68 2.29 3.04
CA LYS A 78 -13.59 3.71 2.60
C LYS A 78 -14.84 4.50 3.06
N ASP A 79 -16.03 4.09 2.62
CA ASP A 79 -17.27 4.80 2.95
C ASP A 79 -17.93 4.31 4.25
N LYS A 80 -17.67 3.06 4.65
CA LYS A 80 -18.26 2.43 5.85
C LYS A 80 -17.48 2.70 7.13
N LYS A 81 -16.42 3.52 7.09
CA LYS A 81 -15.58 3.80 8.26
C LYS A 81 -16.39 4.45 9.38
N MET A 82 -17.28 5.38 9.04
CA MET A 82 -18.10 6.12 9.99
C MET A 82 -19.17 5.22 10.64
N ASP A 83 -19.76 4.29 9.88
CA ASP A 83 -20.72 3.32 10.42
C ASP A 83 -20.03 2.30 11.34
N ALA A 84 -18.87 1.79 10.92
CA ALA A 84 -18.11 0.82 11.70
C ALA A 84 -17.46 1.44 12.95
N HIS A 85 -17.08 2.73 12.88
CA HIS A 85 -16.38 3.46 13.92
C HIS A 85 -16.90 4.91 13.99
N PRO A 86 -18.08 5.13 14.62
CA PRO A 86 -18.63 6.48 14.74
C PRO A 86 -17.75 7.37 15.63
N PRO A 87 -17.74 8.70 15.41
CA PRO A 87 -17.04 9.64 16.29
C PRO A 87 -17.53 9.55 17.74
N ARG A 88 -16.60 9.58 18.70
CA ARG A 88 -16.91 9.50 20.14
C ARG A 88 -16.13 10.59 20.87
N LEU A 89 -16.85 11.38 21.68
CA LEU A 89 -16.26 12.40 22.54
C LEU A 89 -16.11 11.83 23.96
N PHE A 90 -14.93 11.99 24.54
CA PHE A 90 -14.63 11.57 25.91
C PHE A 90 -14.06 12.76 26.68
N ALA A 91 -14.51 12.94 27.92
CA ALA A 91 -13.89 13.85 28.87
C ALA A 91 -12.97 13.02 29.77
N CYS A 92 -11.67 13.28 29.69
CA CYS A 92 -10.67 12.55 30.47
C CYS A 92 -10.15 13.42 31.61
N SER A 93 -10.10 12.90 32.83
CA SER A 93 -9.56 13.63 33.99
C SER A 93 -8.66 12.72 34.84
N ASN A 94 -7.58 13.30 35.35
CA ASN A 94 -6.74 12.67 36.37
C ASN A 94 -6.85 13.38 37.73
N LYS A 95 -7.93 14.15 37.95
CA LYS A 95 -8.12 15.02 39.13
C LYS A 95 -7.91 14.30 40.48
N ILE A 96 -8.16 13.00 40.55
CA ILE A 96 -8.00 12.18 41.77
C ILE A 96 -6.81 11.21 41.68
N GLY A 97 -5.82 11.49 40.83
CA GLY A 97 -4.62 10.67 40.67
C GLY A 97 -4.80 9.41 39.80
N ARG A 98 -6.02 9.17 39.29
CA ARG A 98 -6.34 8.09 38.34
C ARG A 98 -6.96 8.68 37.10
N PHE A 99 -6.52 8.21 35.93
CA PHE A 99 -7.16 8.51 34.67
C PHE A 99 -8.51 7.82 34.60
N VAL A 100 -9.57 8.62 34.49
CA VAL A 100 -10.95 8.19 34.20
C VAL A 100 -11.45 8.87 32.95
#